data_AF-A0A235HLY2-F1
#
_entry.id   AF-A0A235HLY2-F1
#
_cell.length_a   1.000
_cell.length_b   1.000
_cell.length_c   1.000
_cell.angle_alpha   90.00
_cell.angle_beta   90.00
_cell.angle_gamma   90.00
#
_symmetry.space_group_name_H-M   'P 1'
#
loop_
_entity.id
_entity.type
_entity.pdbx_description
1 polymer ?
#
loop_
_entity_poly.entity_id
_entity_poly.type
_entity_poly.pdbx_seq_one_letter_code
_entity_poly.pdbx_strand_id
1 'polypeptide(L)'
;MFDFHPLRLPSKYFNIFITVLTFVLFFWFTPVVAQALTKAPVILDGQQLFQISDSGQYSAQERTNLINSQLKNVISASESIQVKIEKRNQLPTILLNDRYLLTVTQQDTLPGSTLDEQANIWAQQIEGALQEAHLERTKTYLQRTTFIAAAILLITVGFSWLLGWIKHQFIRVASLRLTTSNAIPNSETLKVLELFFKLVLASMRIGLWMSAILYITNLFPFTRQWSYQISNILITSFTSPILTLGKNPYSLTELIVLVGLLFGLVIFAGTLTNFLRSRILSFTVINRGAQEAIIILLKYGLIFIGTLVLLQIWGLDISSLTILASALSVGIGFGLQDIAKNFGSGLVLVFERPIQVGDFVEVGEYTGIVERIGARSTEIRTLDHVSIIVP
;
A
#
# COMPACT_ATOMS: atom_id res chain seq x y z
N MET A 1 9.66 -6.58 -43.54
CA MET A 1 9.19 -7.89 -43.04
C MET A 1 10.03 -8.22 -41.83
N PHE A 2 9.61 -7.77 -40.65
CA PHE A 2 10.27 -8.07 -39.37
C PHE A 2 9.26 -8.86 -38.54
N ASP A 3 9.50 -10.16 -38.43
CA ASP A 3 8.70 -11.07 -37.61
C ASP A 3 8.97 -10.78 -36.13
N PHE A 4 8.08 -10.03 -35.50
CA PHE A 4 7.99 -9.98 -34.05
C PHE A 4 7.18 -11.18 -33.58
N HIS A 5 7.88 -12.26 -33.21
CA HIS A 5 7.28 -13.30 -32.39
C HIS A 5 6.83 -12.66 -31.06
N PRO A 6 5.52 -12.70 -30.71
CA PRO A 6 5.10 -12.28 -29.39
C PRO A 6 5.71 -13.29 -28.41
N LEU A 7 6.56 -12.80 -27.50
CA LEU A 7 7.08 -13.58 -26.39
C LEU A 7 5.90 -14.17 -25.60
N ARG A 8 5.60 -15.44 -25.85
CA ARG A 8 4.73 -16.25 -25.00
C ARG A 8 5.50 -16.50 -23.72
N LEU A 9 5.38 -15.57 -22.76
CA LEU A 9 5.79 -15.84 -21.39
C LEU A 9 4.99 -17.06 -20.92
N PRO A 10 5.64 -18.17 -20.52
CA PRO A 10 4.94 -19.31 -19.95
C PRO A 10 4.09 -18.83 -18.76
N SER A 11 2.85 -19.30 -18.64
CA SER A 11 1.89 -18.85 -17.60
C SER A 11 2.46 -18.84 -16.17
N LYS A 12 3.50 -19.65 -15.91
CA LYS A 12 4.26 -19.70 -14.66
C LYS A 12 4.99 -18.39 -14.33
N TYR A 13 5.53 -17.68 -15.32
CA TYR A 13 6.24 -16.41 -15.11
C TYR A 13 5.30 -15.22 -14.98
N PHE A 14 4.09 -15.31 -15.53
CA PHE A 14 3.07 -14.27 -15.41
C PHE A 14 2.59 -14.11 -13.97
N ASN A 15 2.35 -15.22 -13.26
CA ASN A 15 1.97 -15.20 -11.86
C ASN A 15 3.10 -14.69 -10.95
N ILE A 16 4.36 -15.08 -11.24
CA ILE A 16 5.53 -14.56 -10.51
C ILE A 16 5.68 -13.06 -10.74
N PHE A 17 5.55 -12.59 -11.98
CA PHE A 17 5.62 -11.18 -12.33
C PHE A 17 4.52 -10.36 -11.65
N ILE A 18 3.27 -10.83 -11.65
CA ILE A 18 2.17 -10.17 -10.93
C ILE A 18 2.44 -10.18 -9.43
N THR A 19 2.94 -11.28 -8.86
CA THR A 19 3.24 -11.37 -7.42
C THR A 19 4.32 -10.37 -7.03
N VAL A 20 5.42 -10.33 -7.80
CA VAL A 20 6.54 -9.40 -7.57
C VAL A 20 6.09 -7.96 -7.80
N LEU A 21 5.31 -7.67 -8.84
CA LEU A 21 4.79 -6.34 -9.11
C LEU A 21 3.84 -5.88 -7.99
N THR A 22 2.96 -6.76 -7.51
CA THR A 22 2.03 -6.46 -6.41
C THR A 22 2.81 -6.23 -5.11
N PHE A 23 3.80 -7.08 -4.80
CA PHE A 23 4.63 -6.93 -3.61
C PHE A 23 5.50 -5.66 -3.64
N VAL A 24 6.11 -5.34 -4.78
CA VAL A 24 6.91 -4.13 -4.97
C VAL A 24 6.04 -2.87 -4.91
N LEU A 25 4.85 -2.89 -5.52
CA LEU A 25 3.92 -1.78 -5.43
C LEU A 25 3.49 -1.55 -3.98
N PHE A 26 3.13 -2.58 -3.23
CA PHE A 26 2.72 -2.42 -1.82
C PHE A 26 3.87 -2.06 -0.87
N PHE A 27 5.10 -2.52 -1.12
CA PHE A 27 6.26 -2.19 -0.27
C PHE A 27 6.71 -0.73 -0.42
N TRP A 28 6.45 -0.10 -1.57
CA TRP A 28 6.69 1.34 -1.78
C TRP A 28 5.65 2.24 -1.09
N PHE A 29 4.51 1.70 -0.66
CA PHE A 29 3.50 2.41 0.12
C PHE A 29 3.67 2.15 1.63
N THR A 30 4.89 2.26 2.16
CA THR A 30 5.03 2.40 3.61
C THR A 30 4.40 3.74 4.03
N PRO A 31 3.39 3.73 4.91
CA PRO A 31 2.83 4.98 5.41
C PRO A 31 3.93 5.68 6.20
N VAL A 32 4.32 6.87 5.73
CA VAL A 32 5.03 7.83 6.57
C VAL A 32 4.15 8.05 7.79
N VAL A 33 4.64 7.64 8.97
CA VAL A 33 3.95 7.80 10.25
C VAL A 33 3.42 9.24 10.30
N ALA A 34 2.09 9.38 10.30
CA ALA A 34 1.42 10.66 10.35
C ALA A 34 1.74 11.32 11.70
N GLN A 35 2.74 12.21 11.71
CA GLN A 35 2.99 13.08 12.85
C GLN A 35 1.78 14.01 13.00
N ALA A 36 1.26 14.12 14.23
CA ALA A 36 0.13 14.99 14.54
C ALA A 36 0.36 16.39 13.97
N LEU A 37 -0.61 16.90 13.20
CA LEU A 37 -0.56 18.25 12.62
C LEU A 37 -0.54 19.30 13.74
N THR A 38 0.66 19.70 14.16
CA THR A 38 0.88 20.81 15.10
C THR A 38 0.67 22.18 14.45
N LYS A 39 0.56 22.21 13.11
CA LYS A 39 0.38 23.42 12.33
C LYS A 39 -0.90 23.36 11.50
N ALA A 40 -1.55 24.51 11.38
CA ALA A 40 -2.75 24.71 10.56
C ALA A 40 -2.47 25.71 9.41
N PRO A 41 -3.02 25.48 8.21
CA PRO A 41 -2.75 26.29 7.03
C PRO A 41 -3.62 27.56 6.97
N VAL A 42 -2.99 28.74 6.89
CA VAL A 42 -3.66 30.00 6.54
C VAL A 42 -3.89 30.02 5.03
N ILE A 43 -5.14 30.24 4.62
CA ILE A 43 -5.60 30.04 3.24
C ILE A 43 -6.37 31.26 2.76
N LEU A 44 -6.11 31.67 1.53
CA LEU A 44 -6.82 32.72 0.82
C LEU A 44 -7.29 32.22 -0.54
N ASP A 45 -8.60 32.24 -0.80
CA ASP A 45 -9.20 31.74 -2.05
C ASP A 45 -8.74 30.33 -2.47
N GLY A 46 -8.47 29.44 -1.51
CA GLY A 46 -7.98 28.07 -1.76
C GLY A 46 -6.47 27.94 -1.98
N GLN A 47 -5.70 29.04 -1.95
CA GLN A 47 -4.24 29.00 -1.90
C GLN A 47 -3.75 29.03 -0.45
N GLN A 48 -2.89 28.08 -0.09
CA GLN A 48 -2.22 28.10 1.21
C GLN A 48 -1.09 29.13 1.20
N LEU A 49 -1.14 30.11 2.11
CA LEU A 49 -0.13 31.16 2.24
C LEU A 49 1.05 30.69 3.09
N PHE A 50 0.76 30.22 4.29
CA PHE A 50 1.72 29.72 5.27
C PHE A 50 1.00 28.84 6.31
N GLN A 51 1.77 28.27 7.23
CA GLN A 51 1.23 27.45 8.31
C GLN A 51 1.59 28.07 9.66
N ILE A 52 0.64 28.04 10.59
CA ILE A 52 0.80 28.59 11.95
C ILE A 52 0.61 27.49 12.99
N SER A 53 1.29 27.63 14.11
CA SER A 53 1.22 26.70 15.25
C SER A 53 0.09 27.11 16.21
N ASP A 54 -0.07 26.41 17.34
CA ASP A 54 -0.87 26.93 18.45
C ASP A 54 -0.21 28.20 19.04
N SER A 55 -0.97 28.97 19.84
CA SER A 55 -0.43 30.13 20.58
C SER A 55 -0.54 29.96 22.10
N GLY A 56 -0.72 28.73 22.58
CA GLY A 56 -1.06 28.40 23.97
C GLY A 56 -2.49 28.75 24.40
N GLN A 57 -3.06 29.88 23.95
CA GLN A 57 -4.45 30.27 24.24
C GLN A 57 -5.46 29.75 23.22
N TYR A 58 -5.06 29.67 21.96
CA TYR A 58 -5.89 29.18 20.86
C TYR A 58 -5.15 28.06 20.14
N SER A 59 -5.90 27.04 19.72
CA SER A 59 -5.37 26.00 18.84
C SER A 59 -4.97 26.58 17.48
N ALA A 60 -4.05 25.90 16.78
CA ALA A 60 -3.64 26.29 15.43
C ALA A 60 -4.84 26.47 14.48
N GLN A 61 -5.86 25.61 14.61
CA GLN A 61 -7.06 25.65 13.79
C GLN A 61 -7.94 26.86 14.11
N GLU A 62 -8.14 27.20 15.38
CA GLU A 62 -8.90 28.39 15.79
C GLU A 62 -8.23 29.68 15.30
N ARG A 63 -6.90 29.78 15.46
CA ARG A 63 -6.11 30.90 14.93
C ARG A 63 -6.30 31.04 13.42
N THR A 64 -6.18 29.93 12.69
CA THR A 64 -6.34 29.88 11.24
C THR A 64 -7.74 30.30 10.79
N ASN A 65 -8.78 29.81 11.48
CA ASN A 65 -10.16 30.16 11.16
C ASN A 65 -10.41 31.66 11.32
N LEU A 66 -9.87 32.28 12.39
CA LEU A 66 -9.98 33.71 12.62
C LEU A 66 -9.28 34.50 11.51
N ILE A 67 -8.02 34.16 11.20
CA ILE A 67 -7.22 34.83 10.16
C ILE A 67 -7.90 34.71 8.79
N ASN A 68 -8.32 33.50 8.40
CA ASN A 68 -8.98 33.25 7.11
C ASN A 68 -10.30 34.05 7.00
N SER A 69 -11.07 34.15 8.08
CA SER A 69 -12.32 34.93 8.10
C SER A 69 -12.06 36.43 7.90
N GLN A 70 -10.99 36.96 8.51
CA GLN A 70 -10.60 38.35 8.38
C GLN A 70 -10.08 38.66 6.98
N LEU A 71 -9.20 37.82 6.43
CA LEU A 71 -8.70 37.96 5.05
C LEU A 71 -9.84 37.99 4.03
N LYS A 72 -10.83 37.10 4.19
CA LYS A 72 -12.01 37.05 3.32
C LYS A 72 -12.85 38.33 3.38
N ASN A 73 -13.04 38.87 4.57
CA ASN A 73 -13.80 40.11 4.78
C ASN A 73 -13.10 41.31 4.13
N VAL A 74 -11.77 41.36 4.21
CA VAL A 74 -10.98 42.47 3.65
C VAL A 74 -11.02 42.47 2.13
N ILE A 75 -10.87 41.32 1.45
CA ILE A 75 -10.96 41.26 -0.02
C ILE A 75 -12.36 41.66 -0.53
N SER A 76 -13.39 41.45 0.28
CA SER A 76 -14.76 41.82 -0.10
C SER A 76 -15.00 43.34 -0.04
N ALA A 77 -14.18 44.08 0.72
CA ALA A 77 -14.20 45.53 0.76
C ALA A 77 -13.26 46.06 -0.32
N SER A 78 -13.78 46.78 -1.32
CA SER A 78 -13.03 47.28 -2.49
C SER A 78 -12.02 48.41 -2.19
N GLU A 79 -11.43 48.41 -1.00
CA GLU A 79 -10.48 49.42 -0.52
C GLU A 79 -9.02 48.97 -0.76
N SER A 80 -8.11 49.92 -0.96
CA SER A 80 -6.68 49.63 -1.03
C SER A 80 -6.19 49.02 0.27
N ILE A 81 -5.65 47.80 0.21
CA ILE A 81 -5.23 47.09 1.42
C ILE A 81 -3.80 47.46 1.79
N GLN A 82 -3.61 47.93 3.02
CA GLN A 82 -2.29 48.17 3.59
C GLN A 82 -1.99 47.10 4.63
N VAL A 83 -0.91 46.35 4.41
CA VAL A 83 -0.34 45.43 5.39
C VAL A 83 0.69 46.20 6.21
N LYS A 84 0.51 46.26 7.53
CA LYS A 84 1.45 46.93 8.45
C LYS A 84 1.88 45.96 9.54
N ILE A 85 3.10 46.15 10.04
CA ILE A 85 3.62 45.40 11.18
C ILE A 85 3.82 46.39 12.33
N GLU A 86 3.21 46.11 13.48
CA GLU A 86 3.41 46.85 14.72
C GLU A 86 3.90 45.92 15.82
N LYS A 87 4.67 46.45 16.78
CA LYS A 87 5.02 45.70 18.00
C LYS A 87 3.95 45.93 19.06
N ARG A 88 3.20 44.88 19.42
CA ARG A 88 2.26 44.87 20.55
C ARG A 88 2.75 43.90 21.60
N ASN A 89 2.93 44.36 22.83
CA ASN A 89 3.51 43.56 23.93
C ASN A 89 4.84 42.88 23.53
N GLN A 90 5.72 43.62 22.84
CA GLN A 90 7.02 43.13 22.35
C GLN A 90 6.96 42.04 21.25
N LEU A 91 5.76 41.64 20.81
CA LEU A 91 5.57 40.67 19.73
C LEU A 91 5.19 41.38 18.42
N PRO A 92 5.77 40.99 17.27
CA PRO A 92 5.39 41.54 15.98
C PRO A 92 3.98 41.07 15.61
N THR A 93 3.13 42.04 15.32
CA THR A 93 1.72 41.85 15.00
C THR A 93 1.44 42.44 13.63
N ILE A 94 0.84 41.64 12.75
CA ILE A 94 0.45 42.03 11.41
C ILE A 94 -0.97 42.62 11.48
N LEU A 95 -1.15 43.77 10.85
CA LEU A 95 -2.42 44.47 10.71
C LEU A 95 -2.80 44.61 9.24
N LEU A 96 -4.10 44.55 8.97
CA LEU A 96 -4.71 44.86 7.68
C LEU A 96 -5.61 46.08 7.85
N ASN A 97 -5.31 47.17 7.14
CA ASN A 97 -6.07 48.43 7.25
C ASN A 97 -6.24 48.87 8.72
N ASP A 98 -5.13 48.83 9.48
CA ASP A 98 -5.05 49.14 10.91
C ASP A 98 -5.91 48.25 11.85
N ARG A 99 -6.47 47.15 11.32
CA ARG A 99 -7.15 46.11 12.10
C ARG A 99 -6.21 44.93 12.37
N TYR A 100 -6.29 44.38 13.57
CA TYR A 100 -5.55 43.19 13.95
C TYR A 100 -5.85 42.02 13.02
N LEU A 101 -4.80 41.40 12.46
CA LEU A 101 -4.87 40.14 11.73
C LEU A 101 -4.31 38.98 12.57
N LEU A 102 -3.02 39.06 12.91
CA LEU A 102 -2.33 38.00 13.65
C LEU A 102 -1.09 38.52 14.38
N THR A 103 -0.74 37.87 15.49
CA THR A 103 0.55 38.02 16.17
C THR A 103 1.42 36.77 15.92
N VAL A 104 2.68 36.98 15.58
CA VAL A 104 3.66 35.91 15.37
C VAL A 104 4.23 35.47 16.73
N THR A 105 4.25 34.16 16.96
CA THR A 105 4.73 33.56 18.22
C THR A 105 6.04 32.79 18.03
N GLN A 106 6.70 32.38 19.12
CA GLN A 106 7.93 31.59 19.03
C GLN A 106 7.70 30.18 18.43
N GLN A 107 6.48 29.64 18.54
CA GLN A 107 6.13 28.36 17.92
C GLN A 107 5.95 28.47 16.40
N ASP A 108 5.83 29.70 15.87
CA ASP A 108 5.64 29.96 14.45
C ASP A 108 6.96 30.11 13.69
N THR A 109 8.08 30.36 14.38
CA THR A 109 9.39 30.62 13.75
C THR A 109 10.10 29.34 13.30
N LEU A 110 10.72 29.39 12.13
CA LEU A 110 11.65 28.35 11.68
C LEU A 110 12.94 28.37 12.52
N PRO A 111 13.60 27.21 12.72
CA PRO A 111 14.88 27.16 13.41
C PRO A 111 15.90 28.12 12.77
N GLY A 112 16.39 29.08 13.54
CA GLY A 112 17.37 30.08 13.08
C GLY A 112 16.78 31.40 12.54
N SER A 113 15.46 31.57 12.51
CA SER A 113 14.82 32.85 12.13
C SER A 113 14.31 33.64 13.34
N THR A 114 14.25 34.96 13.22
CA THR A 114 13.72 35.84 14.28
C THR A 114 12.21 36.06 14.13
N LEU A 115 11.53 36.45 15.22
CA LEU A 115 10.10 36.79 15.18
C LEU A 115 9.79 37.91 14.18
N ASP A 116 10.61 38.95 14.16
CA ASP A 116 10.45 40.10 13.26
C ASP A 116 10.65 39.70 11.78
N GLU A 117 11.64 38.85 11.50
CA GLU A 117 11.88 38.30 10.16
C GLU A 117 10.71 37.43 9.69
N GLN A 118 10.21 36.53 10.55
CA GLN A 118 9.05 35.70 10.25
C GLN A 118 7.80 36.55 9.96
N ALA A 119 7.59 37.63 10.73
CA ALA A 119 6.50 38.56 10.50
C ALA A 119 6.62 39.30 9.16
N ASN A 120 7.83 39.72 8.78
CA ASN A 120 8.08 40.36 7.48
C ASN A 120 7.80 39.39 6.32
N ILE A 121 8.23 38.13 6.41
CA ILE A 121 7.97 37.11 5.39
C ILE A 121 6.46 36.92 5.22
N TRP A 122 5.73 36.74 6.33
CA TRP A 122 4.28 36.55 6.27
C TRP A 122 3.55 37.79 5.77
N ALA A 123 3.97 38.99 6.17
CA ALA A 123 3.37 40.23 5.67
C ALA A 123 3.52 40.36 4.14
N GLN A 124 4.71 40.05 3.60
CA GLN A 124 4.95 40.04 2.15
C GLN A 124 4.10 38.98 1.43
N GLN A 125 3.98 37.78 2.00
CA GLN A 125 3.12 36.72 1.45
C GLN A 125 1.65 37.12 1.44
N ILE A 126 1.16 37.73 2.52
CA ILE A 126 -0.21 38.23 2.62
C ILE A 126 -0.44 39.35 1.61
N GLU A 127 0.47 40.32 1.53
CA GLU A 127 0.37 41.44 0.59
C GLU A 127 0.32 40.95 -0.87
N GLY A 128 1.26 40.07 -1.25
CA GLY A 128 1.29 39.48 -2.60
C GLY A 128 0.02 38.71 -2.93
N ALA A 129 -0.47 37.89 -1.98
CA ALA A 129 -1.68 37.11 -2.19
C ALA A 129 -2.95 37.98 -2.24
N LEU A 130 -3.01 39.07 -1.49
CA LEU A 130 -4.10 40.04 -1.56
C LEU A 130 -4.08 40.77 -2.91
N GLN A 131 -2.90 41.19 -3.40
CA GLN A 131 -2.77 41.81 -4.73
C GLN A 131 -3.22 40.85 -5.83
N GLU A 132 -2.78 39.59 -5.79
CA GLU A 132 -3.21 38.54 -6.71
C GLU A 132 -4.73 38.34 -6.66
N ALA A 133 -5.30 38.22 -5.45
CA ALA A 133 -6.73 38.07 -5.25
C ALA A 133 -7.56 39.23 -5.85
N HIS A 134 -7.04 40.46 -5.85
CA HIS A 134 -7.68 41.60 -6.51
C HIS A 134 -7.60 41.48 -8.03
N LEU A 135 -6.44 41.12 -8.57
CA LEU A 135 -6.24 40.92 -10.01
C LEU A 135 -7.14 39.82 -10.55
N GLU A 136 -7.29 38.71 -9.83
CA GLU A 136 -8.11 37.57 -10.24
C GLU A 136 -9.62 37.88 -10.31
N ARG A 137 -10.08 38.90 -9.57
CA ARG A 137 -11.48 39.37 -9.59
C ARG A 137 -11.75 40.39 -10.70
N THR A 138 -10.74 40.83 -11.43
CA THR A 138 -10.93 41.74 -12.57
C THR A 138 -11.61 41.04 -13.74
N LYS A 139 -12.48 41.78 -14.46
CA LYS A 139 -13.17 41.25 -15.65
C LYS A 139 -12.19 40.71 -16.71
N THR A 140 -11.06 41.39 -16.88
CA THR A 140 -10.00 41.01 -17.84
C THR A 140 -9.40 39.64 -17.50
N TYR A 141 -9.10 39.40 -16.23
CA TYR A 141 -8.60 38.09 -15.79
C TYR A 141 -9.62 36.99 -16.05
N LEU A 142 -10.88 37.18 -15.63
CA LEU A 142 -11.93 36.19 -15.80
C LEU A 142 -12.19 35.82 -17.27
N GLN A 143 -12.15 36.80 -18.18
CA GLN A 143 -12.29 36.54 -19.62
C GLN A 143 -11.13 35.70 -20.18
N ARG A 144 -9.89 36.07 -19.87
CA ARG A 144 -8.70 35.32 -20.29
C ARG A 144 -8.74 33.88 -19.76
N THR A 145 -9.08 33.72 -18.49
CA THR A 145 -9.14 32.42 -17.81
C THR A 145 -10.26 31.54 -18.37
N THR A 146 -11.41 32.12 -18.73
CA THR A 146 -12.49 31.40 -19.40
C THR A 146 -12.05 30.85 -20.76
N PHE A 147 -11.29 31.63 -21.53
CA PHE A 147 -10.73 31.17 -22.81
C PHE A 147 -9.74 30.02 -22.62
N ILE A 148 -8.85 30.12 -21.62
CA ILE A 148 -7.91 29.04 -21.29
C ILE A 148 -8.66 27.77 -20.88
N ALA A 149 -9.67 27.88 -20.02
CA ALA A 149 -10.49 26.75 -19.59
C ALA A 149 -11.21 26.08 -20.78
N ALA A 150 -11.77 26.88 -21.71
CA ALA A 150 -12.40 26.36 -22.92
C ALA A 150 -11.40 25.63 -23.84
N ALA A 151 -10.19 26.17 -24.01
CA ALA A 151 -9.13 25.52 -24.79
C ALA A 151 -8.73 24.17 -24.18
N ILE A 152 -8.57 24.11 -22.85
CA ILE A 152 -8.26 22.86 -22.14
C ILE A 152 -9.38 21.84 -22.31
N LEU A 153 -10.64 22.25 -22.16
CA LEU A 153 -11.79 21.35 -22.38
C LEU A 153 -11.79 20.78 -23.80
N LEU A 154 -11.53 21.60 -24.82
CA LEU A 154 -11.45 21.14 -26.21
C LEU A 154 -10.31 20.13 -26.41
N ILE A 155 -9.14 20.41 -25.84
CA ILE A 155 -7.98 19.48 -25.87
C ILE A 155 -8.36 18.16 -25.19
N THR A 156 -8.96 18.22 -24.00
CA THR A 156 -9.41 17.03 -23.25
C THR A 156 -10.44 16.21 -24.03
N VAL A 157 -11.42 16.87 -24.67
CA VAL A 157 -12.40 16.19 -25.54
C VAL A 157 -11.70 15.53 -26.73
N GLY A 158 -10.75 16.22 -27.37
CA GLY A 158 -9.95 15.69 -28.47
C GLY A 158 -9.14 14.45 -28.08
N PHE A 159 -8.42 14.49 -26.96
CA PHE A 159 -7.70 13.32 -26.42
C PHE A 159 -8.65 12.20 -26.00
N SER A 160 -9.78 12.52 -25.38
CA SER A 160 -10.79 11.53 -25.01
C SER A 160 -11.37 10.83 -26.26
N TRP A 161 -11.54 11.55 -27.36
CA TRP A 161 -11.98 10.98 -28.64
C TRP A 161 -10.88 10.13 -29.28
N LEU A 162 -9.62 10.58 -29.25
CA LEU A 162 -8.44 9.82 -29.70
C LEU A 162 -8.34 8.46 -28.99
N LEU A 163 -8.48 8.42 -27.65
CA LEU A 163 -8.48 7.17 -26.89
C LEU A 163 -9.61 6.22 -27.31
N GLY A 164 -10.79 6.76 -27.63
CA GLY A 164 -11.92 5.99 -28.16
C GLY A 164 -11.65 5.43 -29.56
N TRP A 165 -11.01 6.22 -30.42
CA TRP A 165 -10.59 5.78 -31.75
C TRP A 165 -9.54 4.66 -31.67
N ILE A 166 -8.53 4.80 -30.80
CA ILE A 166 -7.51 3.76 -30.54
C ILE A 166 -8.17 2.45 -30.10
N LYS A 167 -9.15 2.53 -29.18
CA LYS A 167 -9.94 1.36 -28.76
C LYS A 167 -10.58 0.66 -29.94
N HIS A 168 -11.24 1.42 -30.82
CA HIS A 168 -11.97 0.85 -31.95
C HIS A 168 -11.02 0.22 -32.99
N GLN A 169 -9.90 0.88 -33.30
CA GLN A 169 -8.87 0.32 -34.19
C GLN A 169 -8.25 -0.96 -33.63
N PHE A 170 -7.94 -0.99 -32.34
CA PHE A 170 -7.38 -2.17 -31.69
C PHE A 170 -8.33 -3.36 -31.78
N ILE A 171 -9.61 -3.17 -31.43
CA ILE A 171 -10.62 -4.24 -31.50
C ILE A 171 -10.76 -4.75 -32.94
N ARG A 172 -10.80 -3.84 -33.93
CA ARG A 172 -10.90 -4.19 -35.36
C ARG A 172 -9.71 -5.01 -35.85
N VAL A 173 -8.48 -4.61 -35.49
CA VAL A 173 -7.25 -5.32 -35.90
C VAL A 173 -7.12 -6.66 -35.17
N ALA A 174 -7.44 -6.69 -33.87
CA ALA A 174 -7.41 -7.91 -33.08
C ALA A 174 -8.38 -8.96 -33.63
N SER A 175 -9.62 -8.57 -33.98
CA SER A 175 -10.60 -9.49 -34.56
C SER A 175 -10.15 -10.05 -35.92
N LEU A 176 -9.46 -9.25 -36.75
CA LEU A 176 -9.00 -9.65 -38.09
C LEU A 176 -7.79 -10.61 -38.07
N ARG A 177 -6.89 -10.47 -37.09
CA ARG A 177 -5.71 -11.36 -36.95
C ARG A 177 -6.05 -12.71 -36.33
N LEU A 178 -7.21 -12.82 -35.68
CA LEU A 178 -7.67 -14.06 -35.05
C LEU A 178 -8.43 -14.97 -36.02
N THR A 179 -9.12 -14.41 -37.03
CA THR A 179 -9.79 -15.19 -38.08
C THR A 179 -8.82 -15.82 -39.09
N THR A 180 -7.58 -15.30 -39.19
CA THR A 180 -6.57 -15.79 -40.14
C THR A 180 -5.55 -16.76 -39.53
N SER A 181 -5.56 -16.96 -38.21
CA SER A 181 -4.66 -17.90 -37.52
C SER A 181 -5.41 -19.19 -37.19
N ASN A 182 -4.96 -20.33 -37.72
CA ASN A 182 -5.48 -21.67 -37.38
C ASN A 182 -5.22 -22.09 -35.92
N ALA A 183 -4.56 -21.25 -35.10
CA ALA A 183 -4.49 -21.45 -33.67
C ALA A 183 -5.79 -20.94 -33.06
N ILE A 184 -6.55 -21.80 -32.37
CA ILE A 184 -7.69 -21.39 -31.55
C ILE A 184 -7.11 -20.98 -30.19
N PRO A 185 -6.79 -19.69 -29.93
CA PRO A 185 -6.51 -19.28 -28.56
C PRO A 185 -7.77 -19.53 -27.72
N ASN A 186 -7.60 -20.09 -26.53
CA ASN A 186 -8.70 -20.26 -25.57
C ASN A 186 -9.49 -18.95 -25.48
N SER A 187 -10.79 -19.01 -25.77
CA SER A 187 -11.65 -17.81 -25.82
C SER A 187 -11.61 -16.98 -24.53
N GLU A 188 -11.25 -17.59 -23.41
CA GLU A 188 -11.07 -16.92 -22.12
C GLU A 188 -9.85 -15.98 -22.08
N THR A 189 -8.70 -16.34 -22.64
CA THR A 189 -7.50 -15.47 -22.56
C THR A 189 -7.66 -14.20 -23.37
N LEU A 190 -8.35 -14.28 -24.51
CA LEU A 190 -8.70 -13.12 -25.33
C LEU A 190 -9.69 -12.19 -24.62
N LYS A 191 -10.71 -12.76 -23.96
CA LYS A 191 -11.67 -11.99 -23.16
C LYS A 191 -11.00 -11.24 -22.02
N VAL A 192 -10.06 -11.88 -21.32
CA VAL A 192 -9.28 -11.25 -20.24
C VAL A 192 -8.41 -10.12 -20.78
N LEU A 193 -7.73 -10.32 -21.91
CA LEU A 193 -6.90 -9.27 -22.53
C LEU A 193 -7.74 -8.08 -23.02
N GLU A 194 -8.90 -8.35 -23.62
CA GLU A 194 -9.83 -7.31 -24.05
C GLU A 194 -10.39 -6.53 -22.85
N LEU A 195 -10.79 -7.23 -21.78
CA LEU A 195 -11.26 -6.61 -20.54
C LEU A 195 -10.17 -5.73 -19.93
N PHE A 196 -8.93 -6.24 -19.82
CA PHE A 196 -7.79 -5.49 -19.33
C PHE A 196 -7.56 -4.21 -20.15
N PHE A 197 -7.52 -4.31 -21.48
CA PHE A 197 -7.32 -3.15 -22.34
C PHE A 197 -8.47 -2.12 -22.23
N LYS A 198 -9.72 -2.60 -22.13
CA LYS A 198 -10.89 -1.73 -21.86
C LYS A 198 -10.75 -0.99 -20.53
N LEU A 199 -10.33 -1.68 -19.48
CA LEU A 199 -10.11 -1.10 -18.16
C LEU A 199 -8.99 -0.06 -18.19
N VAL A 200 -7.85 -0.38 -18.82
CA VAL A 200 -6.72 0.56 -18.95
C VAL A 200 -7.14 1.85 -19.67
N LEU A 201 -7.81 1.74 -20.81
CA LEU A 201 -8.27 2.91 -21.55
C LEU A 201 -9.37 3.68 -20.81
N ALA A 202 -10.26 2.99 -20.09
CA ALA A 202 -11.27 3.63 -19.26
C ALA A 202 -10.60 4.43 -18.13
N SER A 203 -9.63 3.84 -17.44
CA SER A 203 -8.85 4.50 -16.39
C SER A 203 -8.07 5.71 -16.92
N MET A 204 -7.42 5.59 -18.08
CA MET A 204 -6.76 6.73 -18.73
C MET A 204 -7.75 7.86 -19.04
N ARG A 205 -8.94 7.53 -19.55
CA ARG A 205 -9.98 8.52 -19.85
C ARG A 205 -10.50 9.19 -18.58
N ILE A 206 -10.76 8.42 -17.52
CA ILE A 206 -11.17 8.97 -16.22
C ILE A 206 -10.08 9.90 -15.68
N GLY A 207 -8.81 9.46 -15.69
CA GLY A 207 -7.67 10.27 -15.24
C GLY A 207 -7.51 11.57 -16.04
N LEU A 208 -7.70 11.52 -17.36
CA LEU A 208 -7.68 12.70 -18.23
C LEU A 208 -8.77 13.71 -17.85
N TRP A 209 -10.01 13.26 -17.68
CA TRP A 209 -11.13 14.12 -17.28
C TRP A 209 -10.97 14.67 -15.86
N MET A 210 -10.56 13.82 -14.92
CA MET A 210 -10.27 14.24 -13.55
C MET A 210 -9.19 15.31 -13.50
N SER A 211 -8.07 15.12 -14.23
CA SER A 211 -6.99 16.10 -14.32
C SER A 211 -7.46 17.42 -14.92
N ALA A 212 -8.23 17.38 -16.01
CA ALA A 212 -8.78 18.57 -16.64
C ALA A 212 -9.74 19.32 -15.70
N ILE A 213 -10.64 18.62 -15.02
CA ILE A 213 -11.58 19.20 -14.05
C ILE A 213 -10.84 19.84 -12.88
N LEU A 214 -9.86 19.15 -12.29
CA LEU A 214 -9.05 19.68 -11.19
C LEU A 214 -8.24 20.90 -11.62
N TYR A 215 -7.68 20.90 -12.83
CA TYR A 215 -6.96 22.05 -13.35
C TYR A 215 -7.90 23.25 -13.56
N ILE A 216 -9.03 23.04 -14.25
CA ILE A 216 -9.99 24.11 -14.55
C ILE A 216 -10.60 24.68 -13.27
N THR A 217 -10.93 23.84 -12.29
CA THR A 217 -11.47 24.31 -11.00
C THR A 217 -10.46 25.14 -10.22
N ASN A 218 -9.15 24.92 -10.40
CA ASN A 218 -8.11 25.75 -9.77
C ASN A 218 -7.83 27.08 -10.50
N LEU A 219 -8.35 27.26 -11.73
CA LEU A 219 -8.18 28.51 -12.49
C LEU A 219 -9.05 29.66 -11.99
N PHE A 220 -10.23 29.38 -11.42
CA PHE A 220 -11.14 30.42 -10.93
C PHE A 220 -11.09 30.51 -9.39
N PRO A 221 -11.02 31.71 -8.81
CA PRO A 221 -10.90 31.88 -7.35
C PRO A 221 -12.02 31.19 -6.57
N PHE A 222 -13.26 31.35 -7.04
CA PHE A 222 -14.43 30.76 -6.39
C PHE A 222 -14.42 29.23 -6.40
N THR A 223 -14.06 28.62 -7.54
CA THR A 223 -14.00 27.15 -7.65
C THR A 223 -12.75 26.58 -7.00
N ARG A 224 -11.65 27.34 -6.93
CA ARG A 224 -10.39 26.95 -6.27
C ARG A 224 -10.61 26.75 -4.77
N GLN A 225 -11.35 27.64 -4.13
CA GLN A 225 -11.72 27.49 -2.72
C GLN A 225 -12.52 26.21 -2.47
N TRP A 226 -13.51 25.91 -3.30
CA TRP A 226 -14.32 24.71 -3.17
C TRP A 226 -13.50 23.43 -3.46
N SER A 227 -12.64 23.49 -4.47
CA SER A 227 -11.68 22.43 -4.82
C SER A 227 -10.75 22.12 -3.64
N TYR A 228 -10.19 23.14 -3.00
CA TYR A 228 -9.36 22.97 -1.80
C TYR A 228 -10.14 22.33 -0.66
N GLN A 229 -11.36 22.82 -0.36
CA GLN A 229 -12.19 22.27 0.73
C GLN A 229 -12.53 20.80 0.51
N ILE A 230 -12.95 20.43 -0.70
CA ILE A 230 -13.26 19.03 -1.03
C ILE A 230 -12.01 18.18 -0.95
N SER A 231 -10.89 18.65 -1.53
CA SER A 231 -9.63 17.91 -1.50
C SER A 231 -9.17 17.70 -0.06
N ASN A 232 -9.28 18.73 0.78
CA ASN A 232 -8.93 18.63 2.20
C ASN A 232 -9.87 17.67 2.95
N ILE A 233 -11.18 17.73 2.72
CA ILE A 233 -12.13 16.79 3.35
C ILE A 233 -11.84 15.35 2.92
N LEU A 234 -11.58 15.11 1.63
CA LEU A 234 -11.24 13.78 1.13
C LEU A 234 -9.93 13.29 1.78
N ILE A 235 -8.85 14.08 1.69
CA ILE A 235 -7.55 13.71 2.26
C ILE A 235 -7.69 13.44 3.75
N THR A 236 -8.27 14.38 4.51
CA THR A 236 -8.44 14.22 5.97
C THR A 236 -9.36 13.06 6.33
N SER A 237 -10.37 12.73 5.53
CA SER A 237 -11.21 11.54 5.78
C SER A 237 -10.44 10.23 5.61
N PHE A 238 -9.44 10.20 4.73
CA PHE A 238 -8.61 9.00 4.50
C PHE A 238 -7.36 8.93 5.41
N THR A 239 -6.86 10.08 5.87
CA THR A 239 -5.64 10.17 6.70
C THR A 239 -5.92 10.38 8.18
N SER A 240 -7.12 10.82 8.56
CA SER A 240 -7.49 10.91 9.98
C SER A 240 -7.54 9.51 10.60
N PRO A 241 -7.13 9.38 11.86
CA PRO A 241 -7.19 8.12 12.55
C PRO A 241 -8.64 7.76 12.87
N ILE A 242 -9.08 6.61 12.35
CA ILE A 242 -10.44 6.09 12.55
C ILE A 242 -10.46 5.05 13.67
N LEU A 243 -9.35 4.34 13.86
CA LEU A 243 -9.24 3.24 14.80
C LEU A 243 -7.99 3.38 15.65
N THR A 244 -8.12 3.35 16.97
CA THR A 244 -6.98 3.32 17.89
C THR A 244 -6.80 1.91 18.42
N LEU A 245 -5.75 1.19 17.99
CA LEU A 245 -5.36 -0.08 18.63
C LEU A 245 -4.21 0.18 19.61
N GLY A 246 -4.45 -0.09 20.89
CA GLY A 246 -3.48 0.18 21.95
C GLY A 246 -3.20 1.68 22.07
N LYS A 247 -1.95 2.08 21.79
CA LYS A 247 -1.50 3.49 21.84
C LYS A 247 -1.33 4.12 20.45
N ASN A 248 -1.50 3.33 19.39
CA ASN A 248 -1.25 3.78 18.02
C ASN A 248 -2.57 4.11 17.31
N PRO A 249 -2.74 5.34 16.81
CA PRO A 249 -3.87 5.71 15.99
C PRO A 249 -3.65 5.23 14.53
N TYR A 250 -4.65 4.57 13.95
CA TYR A 250 -4.61 4.04 12.58
C TYR A 250 -5.64 4.72 11.68
N SER A 251 -5.18 5.17 10.52
CA SER A 251 -6.01 5.77 9.46
C SER A 251 -6.59 4.71 8.51
N LEU A 252 -7.62 5.10 7.75
CA LEU A 252 -8.22 4.20 6.73
C LEU A 252 -7.19 3.76 5.69
N THR A 253 -6.29 4.67 5.31
CA THR A 253 -5.23 4.38 4.34
C THR A 253 -4.29 3.31 4.87
N GLU A 254 -3.87 3.42 6.13
CA GLU A 254 -2.98 2.43 6.77
C GLU A 254 -3.64 1.05 6.87
N LEU A 255 -4.95 0.99 7.15
CA LEU A 255 -5.69 -0.27 7.15
C LEU A 255 -5.78 -0.91 5.77
N ILE A 256 -6.04 -0.11 4.72
CA ILE A 256 -6.07 -0.60 3.34
C ILE A 256 -4.69 -1.14 2.93
N VAL A 257 -3.61 -0.44 3.29
CA VAL A 257 -2.24 -0.91 3.03
C VAL A 257 -1.96 -2.21 3.78
N LEU A 258 -2.34 -2.32 5.06
CA LEU A 258 -2.18 -3.55 5.84
C LEU A 258 -2.90 -4.74 5.19
N VAL A 259 -4.16 -4.56 4.81
CA VAL A 259 -4.95 -5.60 4.11
C VAL A 259 -4.29 -5.98 2.78
N GLY A 260 -3.80 -4.99 2.04
CA GLY A 260 -3.09 -5.23 0.80
C GLY A 260 -1.76 -5.99 0.97
N LEU A 261 -1.00 -5.71 2.02
CA LEU A 261 0.21 -6.45 2.38
C LEU A 261 -0.09 -7.88 2.82
N LEU A 262 -1.14 -8.10 3.63
CA LEU A 262 -1.60 -9.45 4.00
C LEU A 262 -2.01 -10.26 2.76
N PHE A 263 -2.73 -9.62 1.84
CA PHE A 263 -3.10 -10.24 0.57
C PHE A 263 -1.85 -10.58 -0.28
N GLY A 264 -0.91 -9.64 -0.38
CA GLY A 264 0.38 -9.83 -1.03
C GLY A 264 1.18 -10.99 -0.44
N LEU A 265 1.19 -11.14 0.89
CA LEU A 265 1.82 -12.26 1.59
C LEU A 265 1.20 -13.61 1.21
N VAL A 266 -0.13 -13.70 1.14
CA VAL A 266 -0.83 -14.95 0.75
C VAL A 266 -0.46 -15.36 -0.68
N ILE A 267 -0.42 -14.40 -1.61
CA ILE A 267 0.01 -14.65 -2.98
C ILE A 267 1.48 -15.07 -3.00
N PHE A 268 2.36 -14.35 -2.29
CA PHE A 268 3.78 -14.67 -2.19
C PHE A 268 4.02 -16.10 -1.67
N ALA A 269 3.36 -16.47 -0.58
CA ALA A 269 3.45 -17.82 0.00
C ALA A 269 3.00 -18.90 -0.99
N GLY A 270 1.90 -18.67 -1.72
CA GLY A 270 1.42 -19.58 -2.75
C GLY A 270 2.41 -19.72 -3.91
N THR A 271 2.96 -18.61 -4.40
CA THR A 271 3.92 -18.60 -5.51
C THR A 271 5.23 -19.28 -5.11
N LEU A 272 5.77 -18.96 -3.93
CA LEU A 272 7.01 -19.55 -3.42
C LEU A 272 6.88 -21.06 -3.21
N THR A 273 5.79 -21.52 -2.60
CA THR A 273 5.58 -22.95 -2.37
C THR A 273 5.33 -23.74 -3.66
N ASN A 274 4.60 -23.17 -4.62
CA ASN A 274 4.45 -23.78 -5.95
C ASN A 274 5.78 -23.85 -6.71
N PHE A 275 6.64 -22.84 -6.55
CA PHE A 275 7.99 -22.86 -7.11
C PHE A 275 8.83 -23.99 -6.49
N LEU A 276 8.85 -24.08 -5.16
CA LEU A 276 9.54 -25.14 -4.41
C LEU A 276 9.07 -26.55 -4.83
N ARG A 277 7.75 -26.72 -4.99
CA ARG A 277 7.16 -27.96 -5.51
C ARG A 277 7.72 -28.34 -6.87
N SER A 278 7.78 -27.38 -7.80
CA SER A 278 8.14 -27.63 -9.18
C SER A 278 9.65 -27.83 -9.42
N ARG A 279 10.51 -27.23 -8.59
CA ARG A 279 11.97 -27.22 -8.79
C ARG A 279 12.78 -28.08 -7.82
N ILE A 280 12.29 -28.32 -6.61
CA ILE A 280 13.07 -28.96 -5.55
C ILE A 280 12.44 -30.29 -5.17
N LEU A 281 11.13 -30.26 -4.86
CA LEU A 281 10.43 -31.48 -4.42
C LEU A 281 10.21 -32.47 -5.57
N SER A 282 10.09 -32.02 -6.81
CA SER A 282 9.95 -32.90 -7.99
C SER A 282 11.19 -33.77 -8.27
N PHE A 283 12.37 -33.38 -7.77
CA PHE A 283 13.63 -34.13 -7.95
C PHE A 283 13.98 -35.03 -6.76
N THR A 284 13.20 -35.00 -5.68
CA THR A 284 13.44 -35.84 -4.50
C THR A 284 12.61 -37.12 -4.54
N VAL A 285 13.17 -38.23 -4.04
CA VAL A 285 12.55 -39.58 -3.99
C VAL A 285 11.48 -39.67 -2.89
N ILE A 286 10.69 -38.62 -2.72
CA ILE A 286 9.64 -38.53 -1.70
C ILE A 286 8.31 -38.91 -2.34
N ASN A 287 7.45 -39.64 -1.61
CA ASN A 287 6.12 -39.97 -2.10
C ASN A 287 5.26 -38.71 -2.32
N ARG A 288 4.32 -38.77 -3.27
CA ARG A 288 3.45 -37.62 -3.59
C ARG A 288 2.66 -37.10 -2.37
N GLY A 289 2.28 -37.99 -1.46
CA GLY A 289 1.56 -37.64 -0.23
C GLY A 289 2.39 -36.76 0.72
N ALA A 290 3.64 -37.14 1.03
CA ALA A 290 4.48 -36.32 1.90
C ALA A 290 4.92 -35.02 1.22
N GLN A 291 5.14 -35.03 -0.10
CA GLN A 291 5.39 -33.80 -0.86
C GLN A 291 4.23 -32.80 -0.68
N GLU A 292 2.98 -33.25 -0.79
CA GLU A 292 1.81 -32.39 -0.61
C GLU A 292 1.73 -31.85 0.83
N ALA A 293 1.91 -32.71 1.83
CA ALA A 293 1.90 -32.34 3.23
C ALA A 293 2.97 -31.28 3.56
N ILE A 294 4.21 -31.46 3.06
CA ILE A 294 5.31 -30.50 3.25
C ILE A 294 4.95 -29.15 2.63
N ILE A 295 4.40 -29.13 1.42
CA ILE A 295 4.02 -27.87 0.75
C ILE A 295 2.90 -27.14 1.51
N ILE A 296 1.89 -27.87 1.98
CA ILE A 296 0.81 -27.31 2.78
C ILE A 296 1.36 -26.71 4.08
N LEU A 297 2.19 -27.46 4.81
CA LEU A 297 2.81 -27.00 6.07
C LEU A 297 3.68 -25.76 5.85
N LEU A 298 4.52 -25.76 4.81
CA LEU A 298 5.36 -24.61 4.48
C LEU A 298 4.51 -23.38 4.11
N LYS A 299 3.45 -23.57 3.32
CA LYS A 299 2.58 -22.46 2.91
C LYS A 299 1.91 -21.80 4.11
N TYR A 300 1.26 -22.59 4.96
CA TYR A 300 0.56 -22.06 6.12
C TYR A 300 1.53 -21.55 7.19
N GLY A 301 2.69 -22.19 7.37
CA GLY A 301 3.76 -21.70 8.24
C GLY A 301 4.28 -20.32 7.81
N LEU A 302 4.53 -20.13 6.50
CA LEU A 302 4.98 -18.85 5.96
C LEU A 302 3.91 -17.76 6.12
N ILE A 303 2.65 -18.07 5.87
CA ILE A 303 1.53 -17.14 6.06
C ILE A 303 1.42 -16.76 7.54
N PHE A 304 1.49 -17.73 8.45
CA PHE A 304 1.38 -17.50 9.88
C PHE A 304 2.52 -16.61 10.41
N ILE A 305 3.78 -16.98 10.15
CA ILE A 305 4.94 -16.19 10.58
C ILE A 305 4.94 -14.81 9.92
N GLY A 306 4.68 -14.75 8.60
CA GLY A 306 4.63 -13.48 7.89
C GLY A 306 3.54 -12.54 8.40
N THR A 307 2.39 -13.08 8.83
CA THR A 307 1.31 -12.28 9.44
C THR A 307 1.77 -11.70 10.78
N LEU A 308 2.39 -12.51 11.65
CA LEU A 308 2.91 -12.01 12.93
C LEU A 308 3.94 -10.89 12.73
N VAL A 309 4.86 -11.07 11.78
CA VAL A 309 5.86 -10.05 11.43
C VAL A 309 5.19 -8.76 10.93
N LEU A 310 4.22 -8.85 10.03
CA LEU A 310 3.50 -7.69 9.51
C LEU A 310 2.75 -6.94 10.62
N LEU A 311 2.05 -7.64 11.51
CA LEU A 311 1.35 -7.02 12.63
C LEU A 311 2.32 -6.32 13.60
N GLN A 312 3.47 -6.93 13.90
CA GLN A 312 4.51 -6.34 14.74
C GLN A 312 5.11 -5.06 14.11
N ILE A 313 5.42 -5.09 12.80
CA ILE A 313 5.91 -3.90 12.07
C ILE A 313 4.87 -2.79 12.08
N TRP A 314 3.58 -3.14 12.01
CA TRP A 314 2.48 -2.18 12.12
C TRP A 314 2.33 -1.58 13.53
N GLY A 315 3.12 -2.01 14.51
CA GLY A 315 3.07 -1.51 15.88
C GLY A 315 1.94 -2.11 16.72
N LEU A 316 1.36 -3.24 16.30
CA LEU A 316 0.39 -3.98 17.10
C LEU A 316 1.12 -4.84 18.13
N ASP A 317 0.69 -4.77 19.39
CA ASP A 317 1.22 -5.62 20.44
C ASP A 317 0.73 -7.06 20.27
N ILE A 318 1.57 -7.91 19.68
CA ILE A 318 1.30 -9.34 19.51
C ILE A 318 1.75 -10.20 20.70
N SER A 319 2.15 -9.61 21.83
CA SER A 319 2.65 -10.38 22.99
C SER A 319 1.65 -11.45 23.44
N SER A 320 0.35 -11.11 23.47
CA SER A 320 -0.72 -12.05 23.81
C SER A 320 -0.85 -13.19 22.79
N LEU A 321 -0.70 -12.90 21.49
CA LEU A 321 -0.72 -13.92 20.43
C LEU A 321 0.51 -14.83 20.51
N THR A 322 1.68 -14.28 20.82
CA THR A 322 2.93 -15.03 20.98
C THR A 322 2.85 -16.00 22.16
N ILE A 323 2.23 -15.59 23.27
CA ILE A 323 1.97 -16.48 24.41
C ILE A 323 1.06 -17.63 23.98
N LEU A 324 -0.04 -17.33 23.29
CA LEU A 324 -0.96 -18.36 22.79
C LEU A 324 -0.27 -19.31 21.80
N ALA A 325 0.51 -18.78 20.86
CA ALA A 325 1.27 -19.56 19.90
C ALA A 325 2.32 -20.44 20.59
N SER A 326 2.94 -19.96 21.67
CA SER A 326 3.89 -20.75 22.47
C SER A 326 3.20 -21.91 23.16
N ALA A 327 2.05 -21.67 23.80
CA ALA A 327 1.27 -22.73 24.44
C ALA A 327 0.77 -23.79 23.42
N LEU A 328 0.29 -23.35 22.27
CA LEU A 328 -0.11 -24.24 21.17
C LEU A 328 1.08 -25.06 20.65
N SER A 329 2.25 -24.44 20.50
CA SER A 329 3.47 -25.13 20.05
C SER A 329 3.90 -26.23 21.01
N VAL A 330 3.82 -25.96 22.32
CA VAL A 330 4.08 -26.97 23.36
C VAL A 330 3.06 -28.11 23.27
N GLY A 331 1.76 -27.81 23.09
CA GLY A 331 0.71 -28.82 22.93
C GLY A 331 0.94 -29.71 21.69
N ILE A 332 1.31 -29.11 20.55
CA ILE A 332 1.66 -29.85 19.33
C ILE A 332 2.90 -30.72 19.56
N GLY A 333 3.91 -30.21 20.26
CA GLY A 333 5.13 -30.94 20.60
C GLY A 333 4.84 -32.19 21.44
N PHE A 334 3.99 -32.07 22.45
CA PHE A 334 3.53 -33.22 23.24
C PHE A 334 2.76 -34.23 22.38
N GLY A 335 1.89 -33.77 21.46
CA GLY A 335 1.16 -34.66 20.55
C GLY A 335 2.05 -35.41 19.54
N LEU A 336 3.23 -34.87 19.21
CA LEU A 336 4.20 -35.44 18.28
C LEU A 336 5.34 -36.20 18.97
N GLN A 337 5.30 -36.35 20.30
CA GLN A 337 6.41 -36.87 21.10
C GLN A 337 6.85 -38.29 20.66
N ASP A 338 5.90 -39.22 20.49
CA ASP A 338 6.20 -40.59 20.10
C ASP A 338 6.81 -40.66 18.69
N ILE A 339 6.31 -39.83 17.77
CA ILE A 339 6.85 -39.76 16.41
C ILE A 339 8.30 -39.27 16.44
N ALA A 340 8.60 -38.25 17.26
CA ALA A 340 9.95 -37.74 17.41
C ALA A 340 10.90 -38.77 18.04
N LYS A 341 10.42 -39.52 19.05
CA LYS A 341 11.19 -40.60 19.69
C LYS A 341 11.54 -41.71 18.70
N ASN A 342 10.56 -42.23 17.99
CA ASN A 342 10.77 -43.31 17.01
C ASN A 342 11.66 -42.86 15.85
N PHE A 343 11.50 -41.60 15.41
CA PHE A 343 12.39 -41.01 14.40
C PHE A 343 13.85 -40.89 14.88
N GLY A 344 14.05 -40.43 16.11
CA GLY A 344 15.37 -40.35 16.74
C GLY A 344 16.03 -41.73 16.86
N SER A 345 15.27 -42.73 17.33
CA SER A 345 15.73 -44.12 17.37
C SER A 345 16.14 -44.65 16.00
N GLY A 346 15.33 -44.40 14.97
CA GLY A 346 15.66 -44.78 13.59
C GLY A 346 16.95 -44.12 13.08
N LEU A 347 17.17 -42.83 13.36
CA LEU A 347 18.42 -42.15 13.01
C LEU A 347 19.63 -42.77 13.71
N VAL A 348 19.53 -43.03 15.02
CA VAL A 348 20.61 -43.68 15.79
C VAL A 348 20.95 -45.05 15.19
N LEU A 349 19.95 -45.87 14.86
CA LEU A 349 20.17 -47.18 14.22
C LEU A 349 20.90 -47.05 12.87
N VAL A 350 20.58 -46.04 12.06
CA VAL A 350 21.23 -45.82 10.76
C VAL A 350 22.67 -45.30 10.92
N PHE A 351 22.92 -44.44 11.91
CA PHE A 351 24.23 -43.85 12.15
C PHE A 351 25.19 -44.79 12.86
N GLU A 352 24.77 -45.40 13.97
CA GLU A 352 25.60 -46.28 14.80
C GLU A 352 25.65 -47.70 14.24
N ARG A 353 24.68 -48.09 13.42
CA ARG A 353 24.55 -49.42 12.80
C ARG A 353 24.73 -50.60 13.78
N PRO A 354 24.05 -50.63 14.94
CA PRO A 354 24.15 -51.76 15.87
C PRO A 354 23.52 -53.05 15.32
N ILE A 355 22.60 -52.93 14.36
CA ILE A 355 21.97 -54.01 13.61
C ILE A 355 21.91 -53.63 12.12
N GLN A 356 22.00 -54.61 11.23
CA GLN A 356 21.97 -54.45 9.78
C GLN A 356 20.83 -55.24 9.14
N VAL A 357 20.46 -54.86 7.92
CA VAL A 357 19.49 -55.61 7.12
C VAL A 357 20.06 -56.98 6.80
N GLY A 358 19.33 -58.04 7.15
CA GLY A 358 19.76 -59.43 7.06
C GLY A 358 20.18 -60.05 8.39
N ASP A 359 20.32 -59.27 9.45
CA ASP A 359 20.65 -59.80 10.77
C ASP A 359 19.45 -60.54 11.37
N PHE A 360 19.73 -61.67 12.02
CA PHE A 360 18.77 -62.39 12.84
C PHE A 360 18.79 -61.82 14.26
N VAL A 361 17.68 -61.21 14.67
CA VAL A 361 17.59 -60.43 15.91
C VAL A 361 16.39 -60.85 16.75
N GLU A 362 16.50 -60.61 18.05
CA GLU A 362 15.41 -60.74 19.02
C GLU A 362 15.16 -59.37 19.66
N VAL A 363 13.94 -58.84 19.51
CA VAL A 363 13.54 -57.51 20.00
C VAL A 363 12.23 -57.65 20.77
N GLY A 364 12.30 -57.61 22.10
CA GLY A 364 11.15 -57.84 22.96
C GLY A 364 10.69 -59.30 22.87
N GLU A 365 9.46 -59.52 22.38
CA GLU A 365 8.89 -60.86 22.17
C GLU A 365 9.03 -61.36 20.72
N TYR A 366 9.61 -60.55 19.83
CA TYR A 366 9.71 -60.86 18.41
C TYR A 366 11.11 -61.34 18.05
N THR A 367 11.19 -62.50 17.39
CA THR A 367 12.43 -63.07 16.85
C THR A 367 12.31 -63.26 15.34
N GLY A 368 13.30 -62.78 14.58
CA GLY A 368 13.25 -62.85 13.12
C GLY A 368 14.42 -62.17 12.41
N ILE A 369 14.33 -62.08 11.08
CA ILE A 369 15.35 -61.43 10.24
C ILE A 369 14.93 -60.00 9.92
N VAL A 370 15.85 -59.05 10.05
CA VAL A 370 15.62 -57.64 9.68
C VAL A 370 15.51 -57.50 8.16
N GLU A 371 14.37 -57.06 7.64
CA GLU A 371 14.16 -56.86 6.20
C GLU A 371 14.39 -55.42 5.76
N ARG A 372 13.98 -54.44 6.57
CA ARG A 372 14.17 -53.02 6.26
C ARG A 372 14.27 -52.18 7.52
N ILE A 373 15.29 -51.34 7.60
CA ILE A 373 15.38 -50.30 8.62
C ILE A 373 14.87 -48.99 8.01
N GLY A 374 13.71 -48.53 8.47
CA GLY A 374 13.13 -47.24 8.09
C GLY A 374 13.42 -46.16 9.12
N ALA A 375 13.16 -44.90 8.76
CA ALA A 375 13.43 -43.77 9.66
C ALA A 375 12.57 -43.75 10.94
N ARG A 376 11.44 -44.47 10.99
CA ARG A 376 10.48 -44.45 12.11
C ARG A 376 10.05 -45.83 12.60
N SER A 377 10.61 -46.87 11.99
CA SER A 377 10.23 -48.26 12.24
C SER A 377 11.15 -49.21 11.48
N THR A 378 11.43 -50.36 12.07
CA THR A 378 12.12 -51.49 11.44
C THR A 378 11.12 -52.59 11.11
N GLU A 379 11.25 -53.20 9.94
CA GLU A 379 10.45 -54.32 9.49
C GLU A 379 11.22 -55.63 9.73
N ILE A 380 10.65 -56.52 10.52
CA ILE A 380 11.25 -57.80 10.92
C ILE A 380 10.34 -58.93 10.42
N ARG A 381 10.91 -59.88 9.68
CA ARG A 381 10.20 -61.09 9.27
C ARG A 381 10.47 -62.23 10.26
N THR A 382 9.41 -62.70 10.90
CA THR A 382 9.44 -63.82 11.84
C THR A 382 9.70 -65.16 11.13
N LEU A 383 9.99 -66.21 11.92
CA LEU A 383 10.17 -67.58 11.41
C LEU A 383 8.93 -68.10 10.68
N ASP A 384 7.74 -67.65 11.08
CA ASP A 384 6.45 -67.97 10.45
C ASP A 384 6.17 -67.12 9.19
N HIS A 385 7.17 -66.38 8.70
CA HIS A 385 7.08 -65.51 7.51
C HIS A 385 6.07 -64.37 7.64
N VAL A 386 5.73 -63.96 8.86
CA VAL A 386 4.92 -62.77 9.14
C VAL A 386 5.83 -61.55 9.26
N SER A 387 5.50 -60.48 8.54
CA SER A 387 6.18 -59.18 8.65
C SER A 387 5.61 -58.37 9.80
N ILE A 388 6.47 -57.92 10.70
CA ILE A 388 6.14 -57.12 11.89
C ILE A 388 6.85 -55.78 11.79
N ILE A 389 6.11 -54.70 12.07
CA ILE A 389 6.61 -53.34 12.08
C ILE A 389 6.87 -52.92 13.53
N VAL A 390 8.16 -52.78 13.88
CA VAL A 390 8.59 -52.33 15.20
C VAL A 390 8.93 -50.84 15.10
N PRO A 391 8.17 -49.94 15.75
CA PRO A 391 8.40 -48.49 15.70
C PRO A 391 9.73 -48.05 16.34
#